data_AF-A0A7J3P5H9-F1
#
_entry.id   AF-A0A7J3P5H9-F1
#
_cell.length_a   1.000
_cell.length_b   1.000
_cell.length_c   1.000
_cell.angle_alpha   90.00
_cell.angle_beta   90.00
_cell.angle_gamma   90.00
#
_symmetry.space_group_name_H-M   'P 1'
#
loop_
_entity.id
_entity.type
_entity.pdbx_description
1 polymer ?
#
loop_
_entity_poly.entity_id
_entity_poly.type
_entity_poly.pdbx_seq_one_letter_code
_entity_poly.pdbx_strand_id
1 'polypeptide(L)'
;GKTSPPPRMSESELLATMEAHGIGTDATRATFPALIVSRGYAVKTGRSIRSTELGRALVEALRSVDERLVTPETRRKVEERMGMVERGLADWRELLRESLKEYRDLLLECVGRWENLSGKLAELISAPSSNRSADSGSSGGRRRRGSLRPS
;
A
#
# COMPACT_ATOMS: atom_id res chain seq x y z
N GLY A 1 -5.78 -27.86 11.88
CA GLY A 1 -6.30 -26.54 12.27
C GLY A 1 -6.45 -25.68 11.04
N LYS A 2 -7.53 -24.92 10.90
CA LYS A 2 -7.69 -23.95 9.80
C LYS A 2 -7.03 -22.65 10.23
N THR A 3 -6.02 -22.19 9.50
CA THR A 3 -5.43 -20.86 9.68
C THR A 3 -6.32 -19.84 9.00
N SER A 4 -6.93 -18.93 9.77
CA SER A 4 -7.66 -17.80 9.19
C SER A 4 -6.67 -16.77 8.65
N PRO A 5 -6.94 -16.14 7.50
CA PRO A 5 -6.10 -15.07 6.98
C PRO A 5 -6.04 -13.91 7.98
N PRO A 6 -4.89 -13.21 8.06
CA PRO A 6 -4.72 -12.10 9.00
C PRO A 6 -5.78 -11.01 8.76
N PRO A 7 -6.22 -10.33 9.83
CA PRO A 7 -7.16 -9.23 9.72
C PRO A 7 -6.59 -8.13 8.82
N ARG A 8 -7.48 -7.43 8.11
CA ARG A 8 -7.09 -6.31 7.25
C ARG A 8 -6.57 -5.16 8.10
N MET A 9 -5.47 -4.56 7.65
CA MET A 9 -4.83 -3.42 8.32
C MET A 9 -5.82 -2.25 8.49
N SER A 10 -5.92 -1.76 9.72
CA SER A 10 -6.61 -0.54 10.09
C SER A 10 -5.73 0.69 9.87
N GLU A 11 -6.34 1.87 9.89
CA GLU A 11 -5.60 3.13 9.81
C GLU A 11 -4.60 3.30 10.98
N SER A 12 -5.01 2.92 12.19
CA SER A 12 -4.13 2.93 13.36
C SER A 12 -2.95 1.98 13.23
N GLU A 13 -3.16 0.78 12.69
CA GLU A 13 -2.07 -0.18 12.46
C GLU A 13 -1.13 0.32 11.35
N LEU A 14 -1.64 1.00 10.32
CA LEU A 14 -0.82 1.65 9.30
C LEU A 14 0.07 2.72 9.91
N LEU A 15 -0.48 3.60 10.74
CA LEU A 15 0.29 4.63 11.44
C LEU A 15 1.37 4.01 12.35
N ALA A 16 1.03 2.99 13.13
CA ALA A 16 1.97 2.27 13.98
C ALA A 16 3.08 1.58 13.18
N THR A 17 2.74 1.03 12.01
CA THR A 17 3.72 0.41 11.10
C THR A 17 4.66 1.46 10.51
N MET A 18 4.15 2.62 10.09
CA MET A 18 4.99 3.73 9.61
C MET A 18 5.95 4.23 10.69
N GLU A 19 5.47 4.35 11.93
CA GLU A 19 6.28 4.71 13.09
C GLU A 19 7.36 3.67 13.40
N ALA A 20 7.00 2.38 13.45
CA ALA A 20 7.96 1.29 13.63
C ALA A 20 9.03 1.25 12.53
N HIS A 21 8.66 1.65 11.31
CA HIS A 21 9.60 1.77 10.21
C HIS A 21 10.35 3.11 10.17
N GLY A 22 10.14 4.02 11.11
CA GLY A 22 10.84 5.30 11.18
C GLY A 22 10.57 6.20 9.97
N ILE A 23 9.36 6.12 9.38
CA ILE A 23 8.97 6.93 8.23
C ILE A 23 7.88 7.93 8.61
N GLY A 24 8.09 9.19 8.19
CA GLY A 24 7.22 10.30 8.54
C GLY A 24 7.37 10.73 10.01
N THR A 25 6.91 11.94 10.27
CA THR A 25 6.69 12.53 11.59
C THR A 25 5.21 12.36 12.01
N ASP A 26 4.86 12.62 13.27
CA ASP A 26 3.47 12.51 13.75
C ASP A 26 2.48 13.29 12.87
N ALA A 27 2.84 14.53 12.50
CA ALA A 27 2.01 15.38 11.66
C ALA A 27 1.87 14.82 10.23
N THR A 28 2.95 14.30 9.64
CA THR A 28 2.89 13.81 8.26
C THR A 28 2.21 12.44 8.17
N ARG A 29 2.49 11.52 9.10
CA ARG A 29 1.86 10.19 9.19
C ARG A 29 0.33 10.29 9.19
N ALA A 30 -0.25 11.19 9.98
CA ALA A 30 -1.69 11.39 10.04
C ALA A 30 -2.35 11.77 8.69
N THR A 31 -1.59 12.34 7.76
CA THR A 31 -2.12 12.77 6.44
C THR A 31 -2.03 11.68 5.37
N PHE A 32 -1.09 10.74 5.49
CA PHE A 32 -0.82 9.74 4.46
C PHE A 32 -2.03 8.83 4.12
N PRO A 33 -2.81 8.31 5.09
CA PRO A 33 -3.98 7.49 4.80
C PRO A 33 -5.00 8.20 3.90
N ALA A 34 -5.26 9.48 4.15
CA ALA A 34 -6.18 10.27 3.34
C ALA A 34 -5.63 10.52 1.92
N LEU A 35 -4.32 10.73 1.77
CA LEU A 35 -3.67 10.96 0.48
C LEU A 35 -3.71 9.73 -0.44
N ILE A 36 -3.44 8.54 0.10
CA ILE A 36 -3.46 7.32 -0.72
C ILE A 36 -4.89 6.93 -1.13
N VAL A 37 -5.89 7.29 -0.31
CA VAL A 37 -7.30 7.09 -0.65
C VAL A 37 -7.77 8.10 -1.68
N SER A 38 -7.44 9.39 -1.53
CA SER A 38 -7.85 10.42 -2.49
C SER A 38 -7.24 10.23 -3.87
N ARG A 39 -6.04 9.63 -3.95
CA ARG A 39 -5.38 9.24 -5.21
C ARG A 39 -5.88 7.92 -5.79
N GLY A 40 -6.79 7.22 -5.12
CA GLY A 40 -7.35 5.96 -5.59
C GLY A 40 -6.40 4.76 -5.50
N TYR A 41 -5.30 4.84 -4.75
CA TYR A 41 -4.40 3.70 -4.52
C TYR A 41 -4.89 2.78 -3.41
N ALA A 42 -5.75 3.29 -2.54
CA ALA A 42 -6.41 2.52 -1.49
C ALA A 42 -7.89 2.91 -1.37
N VAL A 43 -8.67 2.02 -0.80
CA VAL A 43 -10.06 2.25 -0.40
C VAL A 43 -10.22 1.94 1.08
N LYS A 44 -11.03 2.75 1.75
CA LYS A 44 -11.42 2.53 3.14
C LYS A 44 -12.72 1.71 3.19
N THR A 45 -12.75 0.67 4.00
CA THR A 45 -13.96 -0.15 4.23
C THR A 45 -14.14 -0.31 5.74
N GLY A 46 -15.06 0.47 6.31
CA GLY A 46 -15.19 0.59 7.77
C GLY A 46 -13.91 1.14 8.40
N ARG A 47 -13.29 0.36 9.29
CA ARG A 47 -12.02 0.71 9.95
C ARG A 47 -10.77 0.22 9.20
N SER A 48 -10.93 -0.59 8.17
CA SER A 48 -9.81 -1.19 7.43
C SER A 48 -9.49 -0.42 6.16
N ILE A 49 -8.22 -0.45 5.76
CA ILE A 49 -7.71 0.09 4.51
C ILE A 49 -7.31 -1.09 3.61
N ARG A 50 -7.64 -0.99 2.31
CA ARG A 50 -7.30 -2.00 1.31
C ARG A 50 -6.75 -1.34 0.06
N SER A 51 -5.64 -1.86 -0.46
CA SER A 51 -5.09 -1.44 -1.76
C SER A 51 -6.09 -1.67 -2.90
N THR A 52 -6.18 -0.73 -3.83
CA THR A 52 -6.89 -0.93 -5.10
C THR A 52 -6.05 -1.77 -6.07
N GLU A 53 -6.65 -2.15 -7.19
CA GLU A 53 -5.93 -2.78 -8.30
C GLU A 53 -4.83 -1.87 -8.83
N LEU A 54 -5.15 -0.58 -9.06
CA LEU A 54 -4.17 0.45 -9.42
C LEU A 54 -3.04 0.57 -8.40
N GLY A 55 -3.36 0.61 -7.09
CA GLY A 55 -2.35 0.71 -6.04
C GLY A 55 -1.41 -0.49 -6.00
N ARG A 56 -1.95 -1.72 -6.17
CA ARG A 56 -1.12 -2.93 -6.27
C ARG A 56 -0.26 -2.93 -7.53
N ALA A 57 -0.84 -2.56 -8.67
CA ALA A 57 -0.14 -2.51 -9.94
C ALA A 57 1.01 -1.50 -9.91
N LEU A 58 0.78 -0.33 -9.32
CA LEU A 58 1.81 0.69 -9.12
C LEU A 58 2.96 0.18 -8.26
N VAL A 59 2.67 -0.44 -7.11
CA VAL A 59 3.72 -0.99 -6.24
C VAL A 59 4.51 -2.08 -6.94
N GLU A 60 3.85 -2.99 -7.66
CA GLU A 60 4.53 -4.07 -8.39
C GLU A 60 5.41 -3.54 -9.52
N ALA A 61 4.91 -2.56 -10.27
CA ALA A 61 5.64 -1.92 -11.35
C ALA A 61 6.92 -1.24 -10.83
N LEU A 62 6.80 -0.44 -9.76
CA LEU A 62 7.93 0.25 -9.11
C LEU A 62 8.93 -0.74 -8.50
N ARG A 63 8.44 -1.78 -7.81
CA ARG A 63 9.28 -2.85 -7.24
C ARG A 63 10.13 -3.53 -8.31
N SER A 64 9.57 -3.73 -9.51
CA SER A 64 10.30 -4.37 -10.61
C SER A 64 11.43 -3.51 -11.20
N VAL A 65 11.47 -2.21 -10.87
CA VAL A 65 12.58 -1.31 -11.20
C VAL A 65 13.66 -1.40 -10.13
N ASP A 66 13.28 -1.12 -8.87
CA ASP A 66 14.17 -1.20 -7.71
C ASP A 66 13.31 -1.34 -6.43
N GLU A 67 13.65 -2.29 -5.57
CA GLU A 67 12.96 -2.53 -4.29
C GLU A 67 12.97 -1.27 -3.39
N ARG A 68 14.03 -0.46 -3.45
CA ARG A 68 14.20 0.79 -2.69
C ARG A 68 13.12 1.84 -2.97
N LEU A 69 12.37 1.72 -4.07
CA LEU A 69 11.27 2.61 -4.41
C LEU A 69 10.00 2.34 -3.61
N VAL A 70 9.83 1.12 -3.12
CA VAL A 70 8.61 0.67 -2.44
C VAL A 70 8.83 0.32 -0.97
N THR A 71 10.09 0.23 -0.54
CA THR A 71 10.43 -0.10 0.83
C THR A 71 10.74 1.15 1.68
N PRO A 72 10.56 1.08 3.02
CA PRO A 72 10.68 2.25 3.88
C PRO A 72 12.12 2.75 4.07
N GLU A 73 13.15 1.97 3.74
CA GLU A 73 14.55 2.26 4.07
C GLU A 73 15.03 3.56 3.44
N THR A 74 14.73 3.78 2.15
CA THR A 74 15.12 5.02 1.44
C THR A 74 14.54 6.24 2.13
N ARG A 75 13.27 6.15 2.56
CA ARG A 75 12.61 7.24 3.29
C ARG A 75 13.21 7.41 4.68
N ARG A 76 13.44 6.32 5.41
CA ARG A 76 14.03 6.35 6.75
C ARG A 76 15.39 7.04 6.75
N LYS A 77 16.27 6.74 5.80
CA LYS A 77 17.59 7.40 5.68
C LYS A 77 17.46 8.92 5.58
N VAL A 78 16.46 9.42 4.86
CA VAL A 78 16.21 10.87 4.74
C VAL A 78 15.77 11.45 6.08
N GLU A 79 14.87 10.78 6.80
CA GLU A 79 14.43 11.20 8.14
C GLU A 79 15.61 11.19 9.13
N GLU A 80 16.46 10.17 9.09
CA GLU A 80 17.67 10.07 9.92
C GLU A 80 18.66 11.21 9.63
N ARG A 81 18.90 11.50 8.35
CA ARG A 81 19.71 12.64 7.89
C ARG A 81 19.13 13.97 8.39
N MET A 82 17.82 14.17 8.30
CA MET A 82 17.16 15.36 8.85
C MET A 82 17.38 15.47 10.36
N GLY A 83 17.22 14.37 11.10
CA GLY A 83 17.48 14.34 12.54
C GLY A 83 18.95 14.64 12.89
N MET A 84 19.92 14.26 12.05
CA MET A 84 21.33 14.65 12.25
C MET A 84 21.54 16.16 12.11
N VAL A 85 20.88 16.79 11.14
CA VAL A 85 20.91 18.25 10.96
C VAL A 85 20.30 18.95 12.17
N GLU A 86 19.15 18.49 12.65
CA GLU A 86 18.47 19.07 13.82
C GLU A 86 19.34 19.01 15.09
N ARG A 87 20.12 17.94 15.25
CA ARG A 87 21.08 17.79 16.37
C ARG A 87 22.42 18.50 16.15
N GLY A 88 22.62 19.15 15.01
CA GLY A 88 23.88 19.81 14.66
C GLY A 88 25.05 18.83 14.41
N LEU A 89 24.75 17.57 14.08
CA LEU A 89 25.76 16.52 13.88
C LEU A 89 26.31 16.46 12.44
N ALA A 90 25.68 17.14 11.49
CA ALA A 90 26.10 17.17 10.09
C ALA A 90 25.61 18.44 9.38
N ASP A 91 26.31 18.84 8.31
CA ASP A 91 25.90 19.95 7.46
C ASP A 91 24.73 19.54 6.54
N TRP A 92 23.69 20.36 6.52
CA TRP A 92 22.49 20.07 5.73
C TRP A 92 22.75 20.06 4.23
N ARG A 93 23.73 20.82 3.72
CA ARG A 93 24.01 20.88 2.28
C ARG A 93 24.69 19.61 1.80
N GLU A 94 25.52 19.01 2.64
CA GLU A 94 26.14 17.71 2.37
C GLU A 94 25.09 16.60 2.30
N LEU A 95 24.28 16.45 3.35
CA LEU A 95 23.24 15.41 3.41
C LEU A 95 22.15 15.59 2.34
N LEU A 96 21.85 16.83 1.96
CA LEU A 96 20.96 17.12 0.83
C LEU A 96 21.58 16.65 -0.49
N ARG A 97 22.86 16.93 -0.75
CA ARG A 97 23.55 16.48 -1.97
C ARG A 97 23.56 14.95 -2.07
N GLU A 98 23.82 14.26 -0.97
CA GLU A 98 23.76 12.79 -0.93
C GLU A 98 22.37 12.25 -1.22
N SER A 99 21.34 12.82 -0.57
CA SER A 99 19.95 12.41 -0.76
C SER A 99 19.50 12.65 -2.20
N LEU A 100 19.82 13.81 -2.78
CA LEU A 100 19.51 14.13 -4.16
C LEU A 100 20.21 13.18 -5.14
N LYS A 101 21.46 12.78 -4.86
CA LYS A 101 22.16 11.79 -5.68
C LYS A 101 21.44 10.44 -5.64
N GLU A 102 21.08 9.95 -4.46
CA GLU A 102 20.35 8.67 -4.28
C GLU A 102 19.00 8.69 -5.03
N TYR A 103 18.22 9.78 -4.91
CA TYR A 103 16.96 9.92 -5.66
C TYR A 103 17.14 10.11 -7.16
N ARG A 104 18.21 10.80 -7.60
CA ARG A 104 18.52 10.97 -9.01
C ARG A 104 18.82 9.62 -9.66
N ASP A 105 19.61 8.78 -9.00
CA ASP A 105 19.97 7.47 -9.53
C ASP A 105 18.71 6.58 -9.66
N LEU A 106 17.85 6.56 -8.64
CA LEU A 106 16.54 5.89 -8.69
C LEU A 106 15.63 6.43 -9.81
N LEU A 107 15.60 7.75 -10.01
CA LEU A 107 14.80 8.37 -11.07
C LEU A 107 15.31 7.94 -12.46
N LEU A 108 16.63 7.94 -12.68
CA LEU A 108 17.21 7.50 -13.94
C LEU A 108 16.91 6.03 -14.23
N GLU A 109 16.91 5.18 -13.21
CA GLU A 109 16.50 3.79 -13.32
C GLU A 109 15.03 3.63 -13.71
N CYS A 110 14.14 4.44 -13.13
CA CYS A 110 12.73 4.48 -13.52
C CYS A 110 12.54 4.92 -14.98
N VAL A 111 13.23 5.99 -15.39
CA VAL A 111 13.14 6.52 -16.76
C VAL A 111 13.70 5.52 -17.77
N GLY A 112 14.83 4.88 -17.48
CA GLY A 112 15.42 3.86 -18.34
C GLY A 112 14.56 2.61 -18.52
N ARG A 113 13.66 2.33 -17.58
CA ARG A 113 12.71 1.19 -17.63
C ARG A 113 11.27 1.63 -17.89
N TRP A 114 11.04 2.86 -18.34
CA TRP A 114 9.71 3.45 -18.50
C TRP A 114 8.78 2.65 -19.42
N GLU A 115 9.29 2.13 -20.53
CA GLU A 115 8.49 1.31 -21.45
C GLU A 115 8.02 0.01 -20.78
N ASN A 116 8.88 -0.63 -19.98
CA ASN A 116 8.51 -1.81 -19.20
C ASN A 116 7.50 -1.48 -18.10
N LEU A 117 7.68 -0.33 -17.44
CA LEU A 117 6.80 0.15 -16.38
C LEU A 117 5.39 0.45 -16.92
N SER A 118 5.31 1.22 -18.01
CA SER A 118 4.06 1.59 -18.66
C SER A 118 3.35 0.38 -19.25
N GLY A 119 4.09 -0.56 -19.87
CA GLY A 119 3.55 -1.84 -20.33
C GLY A 119 2.95 -2.67 -19.20
N LYS A 120 3.69 -2.90 -18.11
CA LYS A 120 3.18 -3.63 -16.93
C LYS A 120 1.96 -2.96 -16.30
N LEU A 121 1.96 -1.64 -16.17
CA LEU A 121 0.81 -0.91 -15.65
C LEU A 121 -0.40 -1.06 -16.57
N ALA A 122 -0.21 -0.95 -17.88
CA ALA A 122 -1.28 -1.15 -18.86
C ALA A 122 -1.84 -2.57 -18.81
N GLU A 123 -0.99 -3.59 -18.71
CA GLU A 123 -1.40 -5.00 -18.56
C GLU A 123 -2.18 -5.22 -17.27
N LEU A 124 -1.67 -4.73 -16.13
CA LEU A 124 -2.29 -4.92 -14.82
C LEU A 124 -3.61 -4.17 -14.65
N ILE A 125 -3.82 -3.08 -15.40
CA ILE A 125 -5.08 -2.32 -15.41
C ILE A 125 -6.07 -2.87 -16.46
N SER A 126 -5.57 -3.40 -17.58
CA SER A 126 -6.41 -3.94 -18.67
C SER A 126 -6.81 -5.40 -18.48
N ALA A 127 -6.08 -6.16 -17.65
CA ALA A 127 -6.47 -7.52 -17.29
C ALA A 127 -7.87 -7.47 -16.67
N PRO A 128 -8.90 -8.07 -17.30
CA PRO A 128 -10.24 -8.06 -16.75
C PRO A 128 -10.19 -8.75 -15.39
N SER A 129 -10.86 -8.15 -14.40
CA SER A 129 -11.05 -8.60 -13.02
C SER A 129 -11.72 -9.98 -12.97
N SER A 130 -11.04 -11.00 -13.48
CA SER A 130 -11.51 -12.36 -13.55
C SER A 130 -10.90 -13.11 -12.38
N ASN A 131 -11.82 -13.53 -11.52
CA ASN A 131 -11.66 -14.51 -10.45
C ASN A 131 -11.36 -13.96 -9.04
N ARG A 132 -12.40 -13.43 -8.39
CA ARG A 132 -12.65 -13.64 -6.95
C ARG A 132 -14.09 -13.32 -6.52
N SER A 133 -15.04 -13.95 -7.22
CA SER A 133 -16.37 -14.26 -6.69
C SER A 133 -16.66 -15.71 -7.02
N ALA A 134 -16.14 -16.63 -6.22
CA ALA A 134 -16.60 -18.01 -6.16
C ALA A 134 -16.46 -18.50 -4.73
N ASP A 135 -17.57 -19.04 -4.23
CA ASP A 135 -17.87 -19.50 -2.87
C ASP A 135 -18.36 -18.39 -1.92
N SER A 136 -19.66 -18.18 -1.70
CA SER A 136 -20.85 -18.99 -1.99
C SER A 136 -22.09 -18.07 -2.08
N GLY A 137 -22.76 -18.02 -3.23
CA GLY A 137 -24.20 -17.74 -3.26
C GLY A 137 -24.97 -18.96 -2.72
N SER A 138 -26.27 -18.95 -2.51
CA SER A 138 -27.33 -17.94 -2.50
C SER A 138 -28.61 -18.77 -2.37
N SER A 139 -29.60 -18.26 -1.64
CA SER A 139 -31.05 -18.48 -1.86
C SER A 139 -31.60 -19.93 -1.75
N GLY A 140 -32.75 -20.19 -1.16
CA GLY A 140 -33.85 -19.32 -0.82
C GLY A 140 -35.14 -20.15 -0.87
N GLY A 141 -35.94 -20.03 0.18
CA GLY A 141 -37.40 -20.12 0.19
C GLY A 141 -38.12 -21.37 -0.35
N ARG A 142 -39.00 -21.95 0.48
CA ARG A 142 -40.46 -21.78 0.34
C ARG A 142 -41.25 -22.47 1.45
N ARG A 143 -42.39 -21.86 1.69
CA ARG A 143 -43.45 -22.09 2.69
C ARG A 143 -44.18 -23.44 2.54
N ARG A 144 -44.78 -23.92 3.64
CA ARG A 144 -46.24 -24.26 3.85
C ARG A 144 -46.37 -25.31 4.97
N ARG A 145 -46.97 -24.98 6.12
CA ARG A 145 -48.38 -25.28 6.54
C ARG A 145 -48.81 -26.75 6.39
N GLY A 146 -49.12 -27.39 7.53
CA GLY A 146 -50.35 -28.18 7.70
C GLY A 146 -50.23 -29.66 8.12
N SER A 147 -51.08 -30.01 9.11
CA SER A 147 -51.58 -31.35 9.54
C SER A 147 -50.62 -32.25 10.33
N LEU A 148 -50.85 -32.54 11.63
CA LEU A 148 -51.89 -33.35 12.33
C LEU A 148 -51.62 -34.87 12.34
N ARG A 149 -51.67 -35.41 13.58
CA ARG A 149 -51.94 -36.80 14.06
C ARG A 149 -50.76 -37.79 14.18
N PRO A 150 -50.92 -38.89 14.95
CA PRO A 150 -51.40 -39.03 16.33
C PRO A 150 -50.43 -39.92 17.16
N SER A 151 -50.51 -39.98 18.49
CA SER A 151 -51.35 -40.89 19.29
C SER A 151 -51.16 -40.57 20.76
#